data_AF-A0A930ACZ5-F1
#
_entry.id   AF-A0A930ACZ5-F1
#
_cell.length_a   1.000
_cell.length_b   1.000
_cell.length_c   1.000
_cell.angle_alpha   90.00
_cell.angle_beta   90.00
_cell.angle_gamma   90.00
#
_symmetry.space_group_name_H-M   'P 1'
#
loop_
_entity.id
_entity.type
_entity.pdbx_description
1 polymer ?
#
loop_
_entity_poly.entity_id
_entity_poly.type
_entity_poly.pdbx_seq_one_letter_code
_entity_poly.pdbx_strand_id
1 'polypeptide(L)'
;SMGVCHDVENPSTINYMAGYIVNDVDKVRSMGLDVLEIDEAEYAVVELTGSVPECIHNGWKYAMEVFFPEHGYVHSGKPDFEYYYEGDMHSPDYKMELWIPITKA
;
A
#
# COMPACT_ATOMS: atom_id res chain seq x y z
N SER A 1 5.88 -9.75 -0.25
CA SER A 1 5.72 -9.15 1.09
C SER A 1 4.80 -7.94 0.96
N MET A 2 4.32 -7.37 2.06
CA MET A 2 3.54 -6.12 2.02
C MET A 2 4.19 -5.03 2.86
N GLY A 3 4.08 -3.80 2.37
CA GLY A 3 4.19 -2.58 3.15
C GLY A 3 2.80 -2.01 3.40
N VAL A 4 2.54 -1.51 4.60
CA VAL A 4 1.25 -0.93 4.97
C VAL A 4 1.46 0.44 5.61
N CYS A 5 0.89 1.48 5.01
CA CYS A 5 0.77 2.80 5.65
C CYS A 5 -0.58 2.87 6.37
N HIS A 6 -0.58 3.14 7.68
CA HIS A 6 -1.81 3.16 8.47
C HIS A 6 -1.83 4.28 9.52
N ASP A 7 -3.02 4.57 10.04
CA ASP A 7 -3.26 5.53 11.13
C ASP A 7 -2.52 6.87 10.91
N VAL A 8 -2.57 7.39 9.68
CA VAL A 8 -1.85 8.61 9.31
C VAL A 8 -2.64 9.83 9.81
N GLU A 9 -2.23 10.35 10.97
CA GLU A 9 -2.86 11.54 11.55
C GLU A 9 -2.36 12.85 10.96
N ASN A 10 -1.12 12.86 10.42
CA ASN A 10 -0.52 14.06 9.85
C ASN A 10 0.37 13.74 8.64
N PRO A 11 0.52 14.67 7.67
CA PRO A 11 1.27 14.41 6.44
C PRO A 11 2.79 14.23 6.63
N SER A 12 3.34 14.60 7.78
CA SER A 12 4.78 14.56 8.05
C SER A 12 5.23 13.28 8.78
N THR A 13 4.29 12.45 9.22
CA THR A 13 4.58 11.21 9.93
C THR A 13 3.61 10.13 9.50
N ILE A 14 4.13 8.97 9.16
CA ILE A 14 3.34 7.79 8.81
C ILE A 14 3.67 6.66 9.77
N ASN A 15 2.68 5.83 10.10
CA ASN A 15 2.95 4.51 10.67
C ASN A 15 3.09 3.54 9.50
N TYR A 16 4.18 2.78 9.50
CA TYR A 16 4.51 1.86 8.44
C TYR A 16 4.78 0.46 9.01
N MET A 17 4.09 -0.55 8.49
CA MET A 17 4.30 -1.95 8.83
C MET A 17 4.78 -2.73 7.60
N ALA A 18 5.95 -3.36 7.71
CA ALA A 18 6.42 -4.34 6.73
C ALA A 18 6.06 -5.75 7.24
N GLY A 19 5.34 -6.52 6.44
CA GLY A 19 4.80 -7.80 6.89
C GLY A 19 4.32 -8.74 5.79
N TYR A 20 3.56 -9.75 6.23
CA TYR A 20 2.93 -10.75 5.38
C TYR A 20 1.47 -10.91 5.78
N ILE A 21 0.63 -11.29 4.82
CA ILE A 21 -0.74 -11.70 5.10
C ILE A 21 -0.70 -13.06 5.81
N VAL A 22 -1.39 -13.15 6.94
CA VAL A 22 -1.39 -14.33 7.82
C VAL A 22 -2.82 -14.76 8.12
N ASN A 23 -3.03 -16.06 8.23
CA ASN A 23 -4.33 -16.63 8.62
C ASN A 23 -4.37 -17.09 10.10
N ASP A 24 -3.21 -17.24 10.74
CA ASP A 24 -3.07 -17.76 12.10
C ASP A 24 -2.54 -16.67 13.03
N VAL A 25 -3.44 -15.79 13.44
CA VAL A 25 -3.14 -14.61 14.28
C VAL A 25 -2.58 -15.03 15.65
N ASP A 26 -3.11 -16.10 16.25
CA ASP A 26 -2.68 -16.58 17.56
C ASP A 26 -1.24 -17.09 17.52
N LYS A 27 -0.86 -17.81 16.47
CA LYS A 27 0.53 -18.22 16.26
C LYS A 27 1.46 -17.02 16.11
N VAL A 28 1.08 -16.02 15.30
CA VAL A 28 1.90 -14.81 15.10
C VAL A 28 2.11 -14.07 16.42
N ARG A 29 1.03 -13.89 17.21
CA ARG A 29 1.11 -13.30 18.55
C ARG A 29 1.97 -14.14 19.51
N SER A 30 1.89 -15.47 19.44
CA SER A 30 2.74 -16.36 20.28
C SER A 30 4.23 -16.27 19.95
N MET A 31 4.56 -15.84 18.73
CA MET A 31 5.94 -15.56 18.30
C MET A 31 6.43 -14.17 18.76
N GLY A 32 5.57 -13.37 19.40
CA GLY A 32 5.89 -12.01 19.83
C GLY A 32 5.91 -10.99 18.69
N LEU A 33 5.22 -11.28 17.57
CA LEU A 33 5.10 -10.36 16.44
C LEU A 33 3.82 -9.53 16.56
N ASP A 34 3.87 -8.31 16.03
CA ASP A 34 2.71 -7.44 15.93
C ASP A 34 1.76 -7.91 14.83
N VAL A 35 0.46 -7.63 15.03
CA VAL A 35 -0.61 -7.94 14.08
C VAL A 35 -1.41 -6.67 13.83
N LEU A 36 -1.51 -6.29 12.57
CA LEU A 36 -2.38 -5.22 12.12
C LEU A 36 -3.63 -5.84 11.47
N GLU A 37 -4.77 -5.63 12.11
CA GLU A 37 -6.08 -6.01 11.55
C GLU A 37 -6.58 -4.85 10.68
N ILE A 38 -7.03 -5.17 9.47
CA ILE A 38 -7.42 -4.20 8.44
C ILE A 38 -8.89 -4.42 8.12
N ASP A 39 -9.69 -3.36 8.23
CA ASP A 39 -11.10 -3.39 7.80
C ASP A 39 -11.21 -3.52 6.27
N GLU A 40 -12.32 -4.10 5.82
CA GLU A 40 -12.69 -4.08 4.40
C GLU A 40 -12.82 -2.64 3.86
N ALA A 41 -12.26 -2.40 2.68
CA ALA A 41 -12.39 -1.15 1.95
C ALA A 41 -12.35 -1.39 0.44
N GLU A 42 -12.75 -0.39 -0.34
CA GLU A 42 -12.62 -0.39 -1.79
C GLU A 42 -11.26 0.19 -2.17
N TYR A 43 -10.58 -0.44 -3.14
CA TYR A 43 -9.22 -0.09 -3.53
C TYR A 43 -9.12 0.17 -5.04
N ALA A 44 -8.38 1.21 -5.40
CA ALA A 44 -7.76 1.32 -6.71
C ALA A 44 -6.42 0.60 -6.67
N VAL A 45 -6.20 -0.31 -7.61
CA VAL A 45 -4.94 -1.05 -7.73
C VAL A 45 -4.16 -0.49 -8.92
N VAL A 46 -2.99 0.08 -8.65
CA VAL A 46 -2.08 0.60 -9.67
C VAL A 46 -0.92 -0.38 -9.84
N GLU A 47 -0.85 -1.02 -11.00
CA GLU A 47 0.28 -1.87 -11.37
C GLU A 47 1.51 -1.00 -11.67
N LEU A 48 2.63 -1.32 -11.02
CA LEU A 48 3.87 -0.57 -11.15
C LEU A 48 4.95 -1.42 -11.81
N THR A 49 5.78 -0.77 -12.63
CA THR A 49 7.01 -1.36 -13.15
C THR A 49 8.16 -0.36 -12.96
N GLY A 50 9.28 -0.82 -12.42
CA GLY A 50 10.44 0.00 -12.11
C GLY A 50 11.06 -0.33 -10.75
N SER A 51 12.22 0.25 -10.49
CA SER A 51 12.93 0.09 -9.23
C SER A 51 12.21 0.78 -8.07
N VAL A 52 12.30 0.17 -6.88
CA VAL A 52 11.79 0.72 -5.63
C VAL A 52 12.83 1.67 -5.02
N PRO A 53 12.45 2.87 -4.50
CA PRO A 53 11.07 3.37 -4.32
C PRO A 53 10.55 4.26 -5.46
N GLU A 54 11.29 4.42 -6.55
CA GLU A 54 10.94 5.37 -7.62
C GLU A 54 9.60 5.03 -8.28
N CYS A 55 9.33 3.75 -8.58
CA CYS A 55 8.07 3.32 -9.16
C CYS A 55 6.86 3.61 -8.24
N ILE A 56 7.04 3.54 -6.91
CA ILE A 56 6.00 3.85 -5.92
C ILE A 56 5.67 5.34 -5.93
N HIS A 57 6.68 6.22 -5.92
CA HIS A 57 6.47 7.67 -6.00
C HIS A 57 5.76 8.07 -7.30
N ASN A 58 6.14 7.45 -8.42
CA ASN A 58 5.48 7.68 -9.70
C ASN A 58 4.03 7.18 -9.70
N GLY A 59 3.76 6.04 -9.07
CA GLY A 59 2.41 5.51 -8.86
C GLY A 59 1.51 6.47 -8.09
N TRP A 60 2.00 6.98 -6.95
CA TRP A 60 1.28 7.99 -6.15
C TRP A 60 1.03 9.28 -6.92
N LYS A 61 2.05 9.78 -7.65
CA LYS A 61 1.90 10.97 -8.48
C LYS A 61 0.80 10.79 -9.52
N TYR A 62 0.80 9.66 -10.24
CA TYR A 62 -0.26 9.33 -11.19
C TYR A 62 -1.64 9.26 -10.52
N ALA A 63 -1.73 8.58 -9.38
CA ALA A 63 -2.98 8.43 -8.66
C ALA A 63 -3.59 9.80 -8.27
N MET A 64 -2.77 10.68 -7.69
CA MET A 64 -3.20 11.98 -7.19
C MET A 64 -3.44 13.02 -8.29
N GLU A 65 -2.58 13.07 -9.31
CA GLU A 65 -2.63 14.11 -10.34
C GLU A 65 -3.54 13.74 -11.52
N VAL A 66 -3.82 12.46 -11.73
CA VAL A 66 -4.55 11.97 -12.92
C VAL A 66 -5.76 11.12 -12.52
N PHE A 67 -5.53 9.96 -11.90
CA PHE A 67 -6.59 8.97 -11.69
C PHE A 67 -7.76 9.51 -10.84
N PHE A 68 -7.46 10.10 -9.68
CA PHE A 68 -8.45 10.66 -8.77
C PHE A 68 -9.29 11.79 -9.40
N PRO A 69 -8.68 12.86 -9.97
CA PRO A 69 -9.43 13.91 -10.65
C PRO A 69 -10.30 13.42 -11.81
N GLU A 70 -9.80 12.49 -12.63
CA GLU A 70 -10.51 12.03 -13.83
C GLU A 70 -11.71 11.13 -13.52
N HIS A 71 -11.65 10.36 -12.43
CA HIS A 71 -12.66 9.33 -12.11
C HIS A 71 -13.57 9.71 -10.93
N GLY A 72 -13.34 10.88 -10.30
CA GLY A 72 -14.14 11.39 -9.20
C GLY A 72 -13.97 10.56 -7.92
N TYR A 73 -12.72 10.20 -7.61
CA TYR A 73 -12.35 9.49 -6.38
C TYR A 73 -11.43 10.34 -5.51
N VAL A 74 -11.45 10.05 -4.21
CA VAL A 74 -10.50 10.57 -3.23
C VAL A 74 -10.00 9.42 -2.34
N HIS A 75 -8.87 9.64 -1.67
CA HIS A 75 -8.36 8.72 -0.66
C HIS A 75 -9.36 8.60 0.50
N SER A 76 -9.74 7.37 0.90
CA SER A 76 -10.78 7.17 1.93
C SER A 76 -10.28 7.32 3.37
N GLY A 77 -8.96 7.44 3.57
CA GLY A 77 -8.31 7.51 4.88
C GLY A 77 -8.09 6.16 5.55
N LYS A 78 -8.48 5.06 4.88
CA LYS A 78 -8.11 3.70 5.27
C LYS A 78 -6.63 3.42 4.93
N PRO A 79 -6.06 2.28 5.38
CA PRO A 79 -4.67 1.93 5.10
C PRO A 79 -4.37 1.64 3.62
N ASP A 80 -3.20 2.08 3.17
CA ASP A 80 -2.62 1.79 1.86
C ASP A 80 -1.75 0.54 1.89
N PHE A 81 -1.61 -0.15 0.75
CA PHE A 81 -0.70 -1.28 0.62
C PHE A 81 0.28 -1.14 -0.53
N GLU A 82 1.53 -1.50 -0.25
CA GLU A 82 2.56 -1.77 -1.23
C GLU A 82 2.71 -3.30 -1.33
N TYR A 83 2.25 -3.90 -2.42
CA TYR A 83 2.33 -5.34 -2.63
C TYR A 83 3.56 -5.70 -3.46
N TYR A 84 4.58 -6.23 -2.78
CA TYR A 84 5.87 -6.56 -3.37
C TYR A 84 5.87 -8.00 -3.89
N TYR A 85 6.00 -8.15 -5.21
CA TYR A 85 6.24 -9.44 -5.86
C TYR A 85 7.66 -9.96 -5.56
N GLU A 86 7.88 -11.26 -5.77
CA GLU A 86 9.21 -11.85 -5.69
C GLU A 86 10.12 -11.32 -6.80
N GLY A 87 11.36 -10.99 -6.47
CA GLY A 87 12.35 -10.52 -7.45
C GLY A 87 13.35 -9.51 -6.87
N ASP A 88 14.16 -8.95 -7.75
CA ASP A 88 15.10 -7.87 -7.41
C ASP A 88 14.38 -6.51 -7.48
N MET A 89 14.14 -5.91 -6.31
CA MET A 89 13.46 -4.62 -6.16
C MET A 89 14.25 -3.44 -6.76
N HIS A 90 15.52 -3.62 -7.08
CA HIS A 90 16.34 -2.60 -7.73
C HIS A 90 16.32 -2.70 -9.26
N SER A 91 15.68 -3.74 -9.82
CA SER A 91 15.57 -3.92 -11.26
C SER A 91 14.64 -2.86 -11.88
N PRO A 92 14.99 -2.28 -13.04
CA PRO A 92 14.08 -1.41 -13.79
C PRO A 92 12.85 -2.16 -14.33
N ASP A 93 12.90 -3.50 -14.37
CA ASP A 93 11.79 -4.35 -14.80
C ASP A 93 11.04 -4.98 -13.60
N TYR A 94 11.37 -4.59 -12.37
CA TYR A 94 10.67 -5.07 -11.18
C TYR A 94 9.20 -4.67 -11.23
N LYS A 95 8.32 -5.57 -10.81
CA LYS A 95 6.88 -5.34 -10.77
C LYS A 95 6.39 -5.36 -9.34
N MET A 96 5.41 -4.52 -9.05
CA MET A 96 4.68 -4.52 -7.79
C MET A 96 3.33 -3.83 -7.98
N GLU A 97 2.52 -3.78 -6.94
CA GLU A 97 1.27 -3.04 -6.95
C GLU A 97 1.23 -2.02 -5.83
N LEU A 98 0.59 -0.89 -6.11
CA LEU A 98 0.18 0.09 -5.11
C LEU A 98 -1.34 0.05 -4.99
N TRP A 99 -1.82 -0.29 -3.80
CA TRP A 99 -3.22 -0.41 -3.46
C TRP A 99 -3.64 0.80 -2.64
N ILE A 100 -4.47 1.64 -3.23
CA ILE A 100 -4.88 2.91 -2.64
C ILE A 100 -6.37 2.83 -2.28
N PRO A 101 -6.75 3.06 -1.02
CA PRO A 101 -8.13 2.97 -0.59
C PRO A 101 -8.90 4.19 -1.06
N ILE A 102 -10.06 3.95 -1.68
CA ILE A 102 -10.83 4.98 -2.38
C ILE A 102 -12.25 5.13 -1.83
N THR A 103 -12.80 6.32 -2.04
CA THR A 103 -14.24 6.60 -1.94
C THR A 103 -14.62 7.67 -2.97
N LYS A 104 -15.91 7.82 -3.26
CA LYS A 104 -16.38 8.87 -4.18
C LYS A 104 -16.15 10.26 -3.56
N ALA A 105 -15.66 11.18 -4.40
CA ALA A 105 -15.42 12.58 -4.04
C ALA A 105 -16.71 13.32 -3.66
#